data_AF-A0A1V5FQD2-F1
#
_entry.id   AF-A0A1V5FQD2-F1
#
_cell.length_a   1.000
_cell.length_b   1.000
_cell.length_c   1.000
_cell.angle_alpha   90.00
_cell.angle_beta   90.00
_cell.angle_gamma   90.00
#
_symmetry.space_group_name_H-M   'P 1'
#
loop_
_entity.id
_entity.type
_entity.pdbx_description
1 polymer ?
#
loop_
_entity_poly.entity_id
_entity_poly.type
_entity_poly.pdbx_seq_one_letter_code
_entity_poly.pdbx_strand_id
1 'polypeptide(L)'
;MHEIIAIQPLGDFKFDLESADGTRGTVALSNLRGKGVFKLWDEPVAFEAVKIGSSGELVWHDRIDLCPGALCLRVTGKLPEEVFPHLRENPAHA
;
A
#
# COMPACT_ATOMS: atom_id res chain seq x y z
N MET A 1 8.00 -11.71 -3.00
CA MET A 1 6.75 -10.92 -2.99
C MET A 1 7.03 -9.70 -2.12
N HIS A 2 6.59 -8.50 -2.51
CA HIS A 2 6.90 -7.29 -1.73
C HIS A 2 5.89 -7.16 -0.59
N GLU A 3 5.96 -8.02 0.43
CA GLU A 3 5.03 -8.00 1.56
C GLU A 3 5.30 -6.77 2.44
N ILE A 4 4.26 -6.07 2.91
CA ILE A 4 4.44 -5.06 3.96
C ILE A 4 4.60 -5.79 5.28
N ILE A 5 5.67 -5.46 6.02
CA ILE A 5 6.01 -6.11 7.29
C ILE A 5 5.83 -5.19 8.49
N ALA A 6 5.83 -3.87 8.27
CA ALA A 6 5.52 -2.90 9.31
C ALA A 6 4.82 -1.68 8.74
N ILE A 7 3.94 -1.09 9.55
CA ILE A 7 3.27 0.18 9.28
C ILE A 7 3.23 1.04 10.54
N GLN A 8 3.30 2.36 10.33
CA GLN A 8 3.10 3.35 11.37
C GLN A 8 2.20 4.47 10.83
N PRO A 9 0.97 4.63 11.37
CA PRO A 9 0.10 5.76 11.06
C PRO A 9 0.75 7.08 11.49
N LEU A 10 0.77 8.06 10.59
CA LEU A 10 1.30 9.40 10.85
C LEU A 10 0.21 10.47 10.97
N GLY A 11 -1.06 10.09 10.81
CA GLY A 11 -2.17 11.03 10.64
C GLY A 11 -2.30 11.55 9.20
N ASP A 12 -3.29 12.42 8.94
CA ASP A 12 -3.54 13.05 7.64
C ASP A 12 -3.61 12.08 6.44
N PHE A 13 -4.12 10.87 6.67
CA PHE A 13 -4.17 9.81 5.68
C PHE A 13 -2.78 9.34 5.18
N LYS A 14 -1.78 9.34 6.07
CA LYS A 14 -0.40 8.93 5.78
C LYS A 14 0.07 7.76 6.65
N PHE A 15 0.97 6.97 6.08
CA PHE A 15 1.70 5.92 6.78
C PHE A 15 3.17 5.95 6.44
N ASP A 16 4.01 5.67 7.42
CA ASP A 16 5.29 5.03 7.14
C ASP A 16 5.08 3.53 7.01
N LEU A 17 5.71 2.93 6.00
CA LEU A 17 5.69 1.49 5.82
C LEU A 17 7.08 0.95 5.55
N GLU A 18 7.24 -0.32 5.89
CA GLU A 18 8.41 -1.12 5.59
C GLU A 18 7.98 -2.41 4.90
N SER A 19 8.65 -2.72 3.80
CA SER A 19 8.46 -3.93 3.02
C SER A 19 9.57 -4.95 3.30
N ALA A 20 9.28 -6.23 3.08
CA ALA A 20 10.19 -7.35 3.33
C ALA A 20 11.50 -7.30 2.50
N ASP A 21 11.50 -6.56 1.39
CA ASP A 21 12.66 -6.30 0.53
C ASP A 21 13.59 -5.19 1.09
N GLY A 22 13.23 -4.61 2.25
CA GLY A 22 13.93 -3.49 2.87
C GLY A 22 13.49 -2.11 2.38
N THR A 23 12.53 -2.03 1.46
CA THR A 23 11.97 -0.75 1.02
C THR A 23 11.23 -0.09 2.17
N ARG A 24 11.56 1.17 2.47
CA ARG A 24 10.91 1.97 3.51
C ARG A 24 10.53 3.34 2.97
N GLY A 25 9.41 3.88 3.47
CA GLY A 25 9.09 5.28 3.29
C GLY A 25 7.64 5.62 3.55
N THR A 26 7.33 6.89 3.33
CA THR A 26 6.03 7.47 3.65
C THR A 26 5.11 7.46 2.43
N VAL A 27 3.88 7.00 2.61
CA VAL A 27 2.82 7.08 1.59
C VAL A 27 1.68 7.96 2.09
N ALA A 28 1.21 8.88 1.23
CA ALA A 28 -0.01 9.65 1.45
C ALA A 28 -1.15 9.09 0.62
N LEU A 29 -2.28 8.74 1.24
CA LEU A 29 -3.46 8.15 0.60
C LEU A 29 -4.67 9.09 0.59
N SER A 30 -4.49 10.35 1.01
CA SER A 30 -5.55 11.37 1.06
C SER A 30 -6.29 11.57 -0.27
N ASN A 31 -5.64 11.31 -1.41
CA ASN A 31 -6.24 11.40 -2.74
C ASN A 31 -7.30 10.31 -3.02
N LEU A 32 -7.34 9.23 -2.25
CA LEU A 32 -8.32 8.15 -2.38
C LEU A 32 -9.54 8.39 -1.50
N ARG A 33 -9.40 9.16 -0.41
CA ARG A 33 -10.47 9.45 0.54
C ARG A 33 -11.75 9.95 -0.14
N GLY A 34 -12.90 9.47 0.33
CA GLY A 34 -14.22 9.89 -0.15
C GLY A 34 -14.64 9.29 -1.50
N LYS A 35 -13.79 8.45 -2.11
CA LYS A 35 -14.05 7.82 -3.42
C LYS A 35 -14.39 6.34 -3.25
N GLY A 36 -15.53 5.90 -3.77
CA GLY A 36 -15.91 4.49 -3.79
C GLY A 36 -15.81 3.82 -2.41
N VAL A 37 -15.10 2.69 -2.33
CA VAL A 37 -14.85 1.95 -1.08
C VAL A 37 -14.09 2.76 -0.02
N PHE A 38 -13.29 3.74 -0.43
CA PHE A 38 -12.52 4.62 0.48
C PHE A 38 -13.37 5.66 1.19
N LYS A 39 -14.70 5.72 0.95
CA LYS A 39 -15.62 6.48 1.82
C LYS A 39 -15.63 5.98 3.26
N LEU A 40 -15.24 4.72 3.49
CA LEU A 40 -15.02 4.19 4.84
C LEU A 40 -14.09 5.07 5.67
N TRP A 41 -13.09 5.69 5.05
CA TRP A 41 -12.11 6.53 5.72
C TRP A 41 -12.66 7.90 6.17
N ASP A 42 -13.91 8.23 5.85
CA ASP A 42 -14.60 9.39 6.41
C ASP A 42 -15.19 9.10 7.80
N GLU A 43 -15.32 7.82 8.16
CA GLU A 43 -15.70 7.41 9.51
C GLU A 43 -14.55 7.70 10.50
N PRO A 44 -14.84 8.22 11.70
CA PRO A 44 -13.82 8.45 12.71
C PRO A 44 -13.02 7.17 12.99
N VAL A 45 -11.71 7.31 13.19
CA VAL A 45 -10.73 6.23 13.47
C VAL A 45 -10.66 5.08 12.46
N ALA A 46 -11.53 5.04 11.44
CA ALA A 46 -11.57 3.94 10.49
C ALA A 46 -10.25 3.81 9.73
N PHE A 47 -9.63 4.93 9.34
CA PHE A 47 -8.32 4.91 8.66
C PHE A 47 -7.19 4.38 9.56
N GLU A 48 -7.24 4.69 10.85
CA GLU A 48 -6.23 4.27 11.84
C GLU A 48 -6.36 2.78 12.20
N ALA A 49 -7.52 2.17 11.96
CA ALA A 49 -7.78 0.74 12.15
C ALA A 49 -7.14 -0.17 11.07
N VAL A 50 -6.18 0.35 10.31
CA VAL A 50 -5.43 -0.41 9.31
C VAL A 50 -4.69 -1.59 9.96
N LYS A 51 -4.61 -2.71 9.24
CA LYS A 51 -3.82 -3.88 9.63
C LYS A 51 -3.05 -4.41 8.44
N ILE A 52 -2.01 -5.19 8.71
CA ILE A 52 -1.33 -6.00 7.70
C ILE A 52 -2.07 -7.34 7.63
N GLY A 53 -2.53 -7.70 6.43
CA GLY A 53 -3.19 -8.97 6.13
C GLY A 53 -2.19 -10.13 5.98
N SER A 54 -2.71 -11.33 5.73
CA SER A 54 -1.88 -12.55 5.72
C SER A 54 -0.88 -12.60 4.57
N SER A 55 -1.09 -11.81 3.52
CA SER A 55 -0.21 -11.74 2.34
C SER A 55 0.59 -10.43 2.32
N GLY A 56 0.67 -9.72 3.45
CA GLY A 56 1.36 -8.45 3.58
C GLY A 56 0.60 -7.24 3.03
N GLU A 57 -0.66 -7.40 2.60
CA GLU A 57 -1.53 -6.31 2.14
C GLU A 57 -2.01 -5.41 3.27
N LEU A 58 -2.34 -4.15 2.99
CA LEU A 58 -2.98 -3.31 4.01
C LEU A 58 -4.49 -3.48 3.94
N VAL A 59 -5.08 -3.88 5.05
CA VAL A 59 -6.52 -4.12 5.16
C VAL A 59 -7.17 -3.14 6.12
N TRP A 60 -8.35 -2.66 5.73
CA TRP A 60 -9.27 -1.94 6.62
C TRP A 60 -10.55 -2.75 6.72
N HIS A 61 -10.69 -3.46 7.85
CA HIS A 61 -11.76 -4.44 8.02
C HIS A 61 -11.80 -5.41 6.83
N ASP A 62 -12.99 -5.88 6.45
CA ASP A 62 -13.20 -6.76 5.28
C ASP A 62 -13.62 -5.97 4.02
N ARG A 63 -13.32 -4.67 3.96
CA ARG A 63 -13.86 -3.76 2.92
C ARG A 63 -12.83 -3.15 1.98
N ILE A 64 -11.60 -2.94 2.46
CA ILE A 64 -10.53 -2.34 1.66
C ILE A 64 -9.29 -3.17 1.85
N ASP A 65 -8.72 -3.62 0.75
CA ASP A 65 -7.42 -4.25 0.64
C ASP A 65 -6.55 -3.42 -0.31
N LEU A 66 -5.34 -3.05 0.13
CA LEU A 66 -4.36 -2.38 -0.71
C LEU A 66 -3.18 -3.31 -0.97
N CYS A 67 -2.98 -3.57 -2.27
CA CYS A 67 -1.88 -4.39 -2.76
C CYS A 67 -0.52 -3.83 -2.29
N PRO A 68 0.35 -4.67 -1.71
CA PRO A 68 1.67 -4.26 -1.26
C PRO A 68 2.53 -3.67 -2.39
N GLY A 69 2.43 -4.23 -3.60
CA GLY A 69 3.20 -3.76 -4.74
C GLY A 69 2.82 -2.34 -5.18
N ALA A 70 1.53 -2.02 -5.15
CA ALA A 70 1.05 -0.67 -5.44
C ALA A 70 1.56 0.35 -4.40
N LEU A 71 1.62 -0.07 -3.12
CA LEU A 71 2.18 0.75 -2.04
C LEU A 71 3.69 0.95 -2.23
N CYS A 72 4.44 -0.10 -2.56
CA CYS A 72 5.88 -0.01 -2.83
C CYS A 72 6.20 0.95 -3.98
N LEU A 73 5.46 0.86 -5.09
CA LEU A 73 5.62 1.81 -6.20
C LEU A 73 5.37 3.25 -5.78
N ARG A 74 4.34 3.46 -4.96
CA ARG A 74 3.97 4.79 -4.51
C ARG A 74 4.96 5.39 -3.51
N VAL A 75 5.54 4.56 -2.64
CA VAL A 75 6.58 4.96 -1.68
C VAL A 75 7.89 5.28 -2.40
N THR A 76 8.29 4.45 -3.36
CA THR A 76 9.58 4.59 -4.05
C THR A 76 9.55 5.64 -5.16
N GLY A 77 8.37 5.91 -5.74
CA GLY A 77 8.23 6.76 -6.94
C GLY A 77 8.92 6.19 -8.18
N LYS A 78 9.38 4.93 -8.12
CA LYS A 78 10.11 4.24 -9.18
C LYS A 78 9.16 3.59 -10.19
N LEU A 79 9.70 3.26 -11.37
CA LEU A 79 8.96 2.49 -12.36
C LEU A 79 8.72 1.05 -11.88
N PRO A 80 7.63 0.40 -12.33
CA PRO A 80 7.35 -1.02 -12.01
C PRO A 80 8.53 -1.95 -12.26
N GLU A 81 9.26 -1.76 -13.36
CA GLU A 81 10.44 -2.56 -13.70
C GLU A 81 11.65 -2.37 -12.78
N GLU A 82 11.71 -1.27 -12.03
CA GLU A 82 12.78 -1.01 -11.05
C GLU A 82 12.46 -1.62 -9.68
N VAL A 83 11.18 -1.76 -9.35
CA VAL A 83 10.71 -2.37 -8.10
C VAL A 83 10.52 -3.88 -8.28
N PHE A 84 10.02 -4.31 -9.44
CA PHE A 84 9.80 -5.72 -9.77
C PHE A 84 10.74 -6.12 -10.92
N PRO A 85 12.02 -6.44 -10.64
CA PRO A 85 13.00 -6.75 -11.68
C PRO A 85 12.59 -7.92 -12.57
N HIS A 86 11.79 -8.87 -12.05
CA HIS A 86 11.21 -9.97 -12.83
C HIS A 86 10.24 -9.53 -13.94
N LEU A 87 9.69 -8.30 -13.90
CA LEU A 87 8.87 -7.76 -15.00
C LEU A 87 9.69 -7.46 -16.26
N ARG A 88 11.01 -7.28 -16.13
CA ARG A 88 11.90 -7.09 -17.29
C ARG A 88 12.10 -8.37 -18.09
N GLU A 89 11.88 -9.52 -17.48
CA GLU A 89 12.19 -10.83 -18.07
C GLU A 89 11.02 -11.43 -18.86
N ASN A 90 9.82 -10.84 -18.80
CA ASN A 90 8.68 -11.34 -19.55
C ASN A 90 7.82 -10.19 -20.09
N PRO A 91 8.01 -9.75 -21.35
CA PRO A 91 7.02 -8.89 -21.98
C PRO A 91 5.73 -9.69 -22.06
N ALA A 92 4.69 -9.23 -21.36
CA ALA A 92 3.37 -9.84 -21.37
C ALA A 92 2.97 -10.10 -22.84
N HIS A 93 2.98 -11.37 -23.25
CA HIS A 93 2.44 -11.77 -24.54
C HIS A 93 0.92 -11.78 -24.38
N ALA A 94 0.26 -10.91 -25.14
CA ALA A 94 -1.19 -10.80 -25.22
C ALA A 94 -1.81 -12.04 -25.86
#